data_AF-A0ABD2NZ36-F1
#
_entry.id   AF-A0ABD2NZ36-F1
#
_cell.length_a   1.000
_cell.length_b   1.000
_cell.length_c   1.000
_cell.angle_alpha   90.00
_cell.angle_beta   90.00
_cell.angle_gamma   90.00
#
_symmetry.space_group_name_H-M   'P 1'
#
loop_
_entity.id
_entity.type
_entity.pdbx_description
1 polymer ?
#
loop_
_entity_poly.entity_id
_entity_poly.type
_entity_poly.pdbx_seq_one_letter_code
_entity_poly.pdbx_strand_id
1 'polypeptide(L)'
;MSDGTVYSAEIVDIDVNIDVALLKLHTDKELTALELEEPGAVNVGEWVVALGSPLSLSNSISVGVVSAINRSARELGLKNYSMSYIQTDALITFGNSGGP
;
A
#
# COMPACT_ATOMS: atom_id res chain seq x y z
N MET A 1 -6.27 8.55 -9.08
CA MET A 1 -6.09 9.85 -9.78
C MET A 1 -5.21 9.57 -10.98
N SER A 2 -5.77 9.57 -12.18
CA SER A 2 -5.11 9.11 -13.42
C SER A 2 -4.95 10.21 -14.47
N ASP A 3 -5.38 11.44 -14.18
CA ASP A 3 -5.41 12.58 -15.11
C ASP A 3 -4.17 13.50 -15.04
N GLY A 4 -3.21 13.19 -14.16
CA GLY A 4 -1.98 13.97 -13.99
C GLY A 4 -2.13 15.24 -13.14
N THR A 5 -3.29 15.47 -12.51
CA THR A 5 -3.51 16.64 -11.64
C THR A 5 -2.68 16.54 -10.35
N VAL A 6 -2.00 17.64 -9.99
CA VAL A 6 -1.18 17.74 -8.77
C VAL A 6 -1.95 18.52 -7.70
N TYR A 7 -1.90 18.04 -6.46
CA TYR A 7 -2.53 18.65 -5.30
C TYR A 7 -1.50 18.92 -4.21
N SER A 8 -1.67 20.00 -3.45
CA SER A 8 -0.95 20.18 -2.19
C SER A 8 -1.54 19.27 -1.11
N ALA A 9 -0.65 18.78 -0.25
CA ALA A 9 -1.01 17.91 0.87
C ALA A 9 -0.32 18.39 2.15
N GLU A 10 -0.98 18.22 3.28
CA GLU A 10 -0.39 18.36 4.61
C GLU A 10 -0.32 17.00 5.31
N ILE A 11 0.66 16.85 6.20
CA ILE A 11 0.79 15.68 7.06
C ILE A 11 -0.18 15.84 8.23
N VAL A 12 -1.11 14.90 8.37
CA VAL A 12 -2.03 14.85 9.51
C VAL A 12 -1.42 14.06 10.65
N ASP A 13 -0.86 12.88 10.34
CA ASP A 13 -0.24 12.00 11.33
C ASP A 13 0.77 11.05 10.69
N ILE A 14 1.71 10.56 11.49
CA ILE A 14 2.74 9.58 11.10
C ILE A 14 2.94 8.60 12.25
N ASP A 15 2.73 7.31 11.99
CA ASP A 15 3.14 6.24 12.89
C ASP A 15 4.31 5.46 12.29
N VAL A 16 5.51 5.79 12.78
CA VAL A 16 6.77 5.17 12.36
C VAL A 16 6.91 3.71 12.79
N ASN A 17 6.14 3.26 13.79
CA ASN A 17 6.22 1.88 14.27
C ASN A 17 5.49 0.93 13.34
N ILE A 18 4.50 1.43 12.60
CA ILE A 18 3.72 0.65 11.63
C ILE A 18 3.95 1.02 10.16
N ASP A 19 4.83 2.00 9.91
CA ASP A 19 5.17 2.50 8.57
C ASP A 19 3.94 3.03 7.81
N VAL A 20 3.11 3.81 8.50
CA VAL A 20 1.89 4.42 7.95
C VAL A 20 1.89 5.93 8.20
N ALA A 21 1.41 6.69 7.20
CA ALA A 21 1.19 8.12 7.31
C ALA A 21 -0.19 8.50 6.76
N LEU A 22 -0.82 9.48 7.39
CA LEU A 22 -2.08 10.07 6.93
C LEU A 22 -1.79 11.47 6.37
N LEU A 23 -2.14 11.67 5.09
CA LEU A 23 -2.02 12.96 4.41
C LEU A 23 -3.41 13.51 4.10
N LYS A 24 -3.58 14.83 4.21
CA LYS A 24 -4.79 15.54 3.81
C LYS A 24 -4.52 16.36 2.56
N LEU A 25 -5.30 16.11 1.51
CA LEU A 25 -5.28 16.92 0.29
C LEU A 25 -6.16 18.17 0.47
N HIS A 26 -5.70 19.31 -0.03
CA HIS A 26 -6.49 20.53 -0.10
C HIS A 26 -7.13 20.66 -1.49
N THR A 27 -8.43 20.39 -1.58
CA THR A 27 -9.19 20.48 -2.82
C THR A 27 -10.69 20.62 -2.55
N ASP A 28 -11.38 21.39 -3.39
CA ASP A 28 -12.85 21.48 -3.39
C ASP A 28 -13.48 20.39 -4.30
N LYS A 29 -12.66 19.64 -5.04
CA LYS A 29 -13.11 18.53 -5.90
C LYS A 29 -13.41 17.29 -5.07
N GLU A 30 -14.56 16.68 -5.32
CA GLU A 30 -14.90 15.37 -4.77
C GLU A 30 -13.98 14.30 -5.38
N LEU A 31 -13.28 13.55 -4.52
CA LEU A 31 -12.36 12.48 -4.92
C LEU A 31 -12.97 11.11 -4.61
N THR A 32 -12.78 10.15 -5.51
CA THR A 32 -13.17 8.76 -5.28
C THR A 32 -12.16 8.09 -4.35
N ALA A 33 -12.63 7.62 -3.20
CA ALA A 33 -11.85 6.79 -2.28
C ALA A 33 -11.95 5.32 -2.68
N LEU A 34 -10.92 4.54 -2.32
CA LEU A 34 -10.99 3.08 -2.36
C LEU A 34 -11.70 2.59 -1.11
N GLU A 35 -12.56 1.58 -1.28
CA GLU A 35 -13.14 0.86 -0.15
C GLU A 35 -12.09 -0.11 0.42
N LEU A 36 -11.96 -0.13 1.74
CA LEU A 36 -11.12 -1.09 2.44
C LEU A 36 -11.98 -2.28 2.85
N GLU A 37 -11.44 -3.49 2.68
CA GLU A 37 -12.10 -4.70 3.14
C GLU A 37 -11.87 -4.92 4.64
N GLU A 38 -12.77 -5.67 5.29
CA GLU A 38 -12.67 -6.01 6.70
C GLU A 38 -11.43 -6.89 6.99
N PRO A 39 -10.75 -6.69 8.13
CA PRO A 39 -9.61 -7.50 8.52
C PRO A 39 -9.96 -9.00 8.58
N GLY A 40 -9.16 -9.83 7.90
CA GLY A 40 -9.31 -11.29 7.89
C GLY A 40 -10.11 -11.86 6.72
N ALA A 41 -10.51 -11.03 5.75
CA ALA A 41 -11.18 -11.50 4.52
C ALA A 41 -10.22 -12.17 3.51
N VAL A 42 -8.90 -11.95 3.65
CA VAL A 42 -7.90 -12.37 2.67
C VAL A 42 -7.41 -13.80 2.89
N ASN A 43 -7.38 -14.61 1.82
CA ASN A 43 -6.92 -15.99 1.82
C ASN A 43 -5.68 -16.21 0.95
N VAL A 44 -4.85 -17.18 1.33
CA VAL A 44 -3.71 -17.63 0.50
C VAL A 44 -4.22 -18.18 -0.83
N GLY A 45 -3.63 -17.75 -1.93
CA GLY A 45 -4.01 -18.10 -3.30
C GLY A 45 -4.98 -17.14 -3.97
N GLU A 46 -5.50 -16.13 -3.26
CA GLU A 46 -6.32 -15.09 -3.88
C GLU A 46 -5.50 -14.20 -4.80
N TRP A 47 -6.10 -13.79 -5.91
CA TRP A 47 -5.50 -12.84 -6.84
C TRP A 47 -5.38 -11.47 -6.20
N VAL A 48 -4.22 -10.83 -6.39
CA VAL A 48 -3.98 -9.45 -5.96
C VAL A 48 -3.42 -8.65 -7.11
N VAL A 49 -3.73 -7.35 -7.10
CA VAL A 49 -3.20 -6.36 -8.03
C VAL A 49 -2.51 -5.30 -7.19
N ALA A 50 -1.25 -5.02 -7.47
CA ALA A 50 -0.50 -3.94 -6.84
C ALA A 50 -0.38 -2.77 -7.81
N LEU A 51 -0.70 -1.57 -7.32
CA LEU A 51 -0.67 -0.33 -8.09
C LEU A 51 0.33 0.64 -7.45
N GLY A 52 1.22 1.19 -8.27
CA GLY A 52 2.23 2.13 -7.78
C GLY A 52 2.84 3.00 -8.86
N SER A 53 3.85 3.78 -8.49
CA SER A 53 4.61 4.63 -9.40
C SER A 53 6.10 4.30 -9.35
N PRO A 54 6.50 3.09 -9.78
CA PRO A 54 7.89 2.70 -9.75
C PRO A 54 8.73 3.59 -10.68
N LEU A 55 9.88 4.05 -10.18
CA LEU A 55 10.81 4.92 -10.92
C LEU A 55 10.21 6.27 -11.40
N SER A 56 9.17 6.80 -10.74
CA SER A 56 8.40 7.99 -11.19
C SER A 56 7.74 7.84 -12.56
N LEU A 57 7.67 6.61 -13.09
CA LEU A 57 6.80 6.25 -14.20
C LEU A 57 5.41 6.05 -13.59
N SER A 58 4.51 7.01 -13.81
CA SER A 58 3.17 7.00 -13.24
C SER A 58 2.38 5.75 -13.69
N ASN A 59 1.69 5.09 -12.74
CA ASN A 59 0.68 4.05 -12.95
C ASN A 59 1.20 2.67 -13.45
N SER A 60 2.15 2.08 -12.73
CA SER A 60 2.47 0.67 -12.98
C SER A 60 1.51 -0.26 -12.25
N ILE A 61 1.12 -1.32 -12.94
CA ILE A 61 0.26 -2.38 -12.44
C ILE A 61 1.06 -3.67 -12.45
N SER A 62 1.07 -4.39 -11.33
CA SER A 62 1.52 -5.78 -11.29
C SER A 62 0.43 -6.66 -10.68
N VAL A 63 0.41 -7.93 -11.09
CA VAL A 63 -0.59 -8.92 -10.67
C VAL A 63 0.15 -10.12 -10.11
N GLY A 64 -0.41 -10.71 -9.07
CA GLY A 64 0.09 -11.92 -8.45
C GLY A 64 -0.97 -12.55 -7.58
N VAL A 65 -0.55 -13.32 -6.59
CA VAL A 65 -1.40 -13.97 -5.60
C VAL A 65 -0.91 -13.74 -4.19
N VAL A 66 -1.81 -13.84 -3.22
CA VAL A 66 -1.45 -13.93 -1.80
C VAL A 66 -0.65 -15.22 -1.59
N SER A 67 0.64 -15.08 -1.35
CA SER A 67 1.56 -16.18 -1.11
C SER A 67 1.55 -16.65 0.34
N ALA A 68 1.35 -15.73 1.29
CA ALA A 68 1.22 -16.02 2.71
C ALA A 68 0.47 -14.91 3.44
N ILE A 69 -0.26 -15.28 4.49
CA ILE A 69 -0.90 -14.35 5.43
C ILE A 69 -0.17 -14.41 6.78
N ASN A 70 -0.27 -13.35 7.56
CA ASN A 70 0.29 -13.25 8.92
C ASN A 70 1.79 -13.53 9.03
N ARG A 71 2.58 -13.14 8.03
CA ARG A 71 4.04 -13.29 8.08
C ARG A 71 4.62 -12.29 9.08
N SER A 72 5.22 -12.78 10.16
CA SER A 72 5.68 -11.88 11.23
C SER A 72 6.92 -11.08 10.83
N ALA A 73 7.02 -9.84 11.33
CA ALA A 73 8.23 -9.02 11.21
C ALA A 73 9.50 -9.76 11.65
N ARG A 74 9.39 -10.60 12.68
CA ARG A 74 10.51 -11.41 13.19
C ARG A 74 11.05 -12.39 12.16
N GLU A 75 10.19 -13.06 11.40
CA GLU A 75 10.58 -13.97 10.31
C GLU A 75 11.29 -13.24 9.17
N LEU A 76 11.02 -11.95 9.00
CA LEU A 76 11.66 -11.07 8.02
C LEU A 76 12.97 -10.44 8.55
N GLY A 77 13.36 -10.74 9.80
CA GLY A 77 14.53 -10.11 10.44
C GLY A 77 14.29 -8.67 10.90
N LEU A 78 13.04 -8.18 10.85
CA LEU A 78 12.63 -6.85 11.27
C LEU A 78 12.40 -6.84 12.80
N LYS A 79 13.49 -6.83 13.56
CA LYS A 79 13.49 -7.03 15.03
C LYS A 79 12.74 -5.95 15.82
N ASN A 80 12.59 -4.76 15.26
CA ASN A 80 11.99 -3.60 15.95
C ASN A 80 10.51 -3.41 15.61
N TYR A 81 9.95 -4.25 14.74
CA TYR A 81 8.58 -4.14 14.29
C TYR A 81 7.75 -5.25 14.92
N SER A 82 6.55 -4.91 15.39
CA SER A 82 5.59 -5.84 15.95
C SER A 82 4.35 -5.93 15.06
N MET A 83 4.57 -6.28 13.79
CA MET A 83 3.54 -6.37 12.77
C MET A 83 3.55 -7.72 12.05
N SER A 84 2.41 -8.00 11.44
CA SER A 84 2.20 -9.11 10.53
C SER A 84 1.93 -8.58 9.13
N TYR A 85 2.51 -9.21 8.12
CA TYR A 85 2.43 -8.79 6.73
C TYR A 85 1.69 -9.82 5.88
N ILE A 86 1.03 -9.34 4.83
CA ILE A 86 0.60 -10.15 3.70
C ILE A 86 1.78 -10.24 2.73
N GLN A 87 2.11 -11.44 2.29
CA GLN A 87 3.10 -11.65 1.25
C GLN A 87 2.41 -11.93 -0.08
N THR A 88 2.89 -11.29 -1.15
CA THR A 88 2.46 -11.53 -2.52
C THR A 88 3.65 -11.83 -3.43
N ASP A 89 3.41 -12.52 -4.55
CA ASP A 89 4.37 -12.68 -5.64
C ASP A 89 4.16 -11.64 -6.77
N ALA A 90 3.19 -10.74 -6.62
CA ALA A 90 3.07 -9.57 -7.49
C ALA A 90 4.41 -8.79 -7.47
N LEU A 91 4.87 -8.35 -8.64
CA LEU A 91 6.15 -7.65 -8.73
C LEU A 91 6.10 -6.31 -8.00
N ILE A 92 6.89 -6.18 -6.94
CA ILE A 92 7.05 -4.95 -6.15
C ILE A 92 8.47 -4.39 -6.31
N THR A 93 8.58 -3.08 -6.55
CA THR A 93 9.87 -2.37 -6.68
C THR A 93 9.78 -0.94 -6.11
N PHE A 94 10.91 -0.21 -6.10
CA PHE A 94 10.99 1.16 -5.60
C PHE A 94 9.98 2.08 -6.30
N GLY A 95 9.11 2.72 -5.50
CA GLY A 95 8.03 3.60 -5.95
C GLY A 95 6.63 2.97 -5.88
N ASN A 96 6.52 1.70 -5.45
CA ASN A 96 5.23 1.11 -5.05
C ASN A 96 4.87 1.39 -3.58
N SER A 97 5.82 1.87 -2.76
CA SER A 97 5.58 2.19 -1.35
C SER A 97 4.42 3.16 -1.18
N GLY A 98 3.46 2.81 -0.31
CA GLY A 98 2.25 3.58 -0.05
C GLY A 98 1.12 3.40 -1.07
N GLY A 99 1.34 2.63 -2.14
CA GLY A 99 0.31 2.25 -3.10
C GLY A 99 -0.56 1.07 -2.62
N PRO A 100 -1.76 0.89 -3.20
CA PRO A 100 -2.65 -0.22 -2.90
C PRO A 100 -2.25 -1.54 -3.58
#